data_AF-C0QCS8-F1
#
_entry.id   AF-C0QCS8-F1
#
_cell.length_a   1.000
_cell.length_b   1.000
_cell.length_c   1.000
_cell.angle_alpha   90.00
_cell.angle_beta   90.00
_cell.angle_gamma   90.00
#
_symmetry.space_group_name_H-M   'P 1'
#
loop_
_entity.id
_entity.type
_entity.pdbx_description
1 polymer ?
#
loop_
_entity_poly.entity_id
_entity_poly.type
_entity_poly.pdbx_seq_one_letter_code
_entity_poly.pdbx_strand_id
1 'polypeptide(L)'
;MGGKSIFKRYKNFGYFTCGSIICLFLCSCQHFSVSHPPPTSVDIKENKYLETIQEFVENKDFKSASRENQRLLRYLSENADMTEMVSLNSIKSARTTSHLLTRIMADAKNKQTLSAKIQSDEKQIKSLNLMIDVLKQTTAAQQKKIVAMNRLLERIKILESEKELLQQQMDRLKEIDLTQN
;
A
#
# COMPACT_ATOMS: atom_id res chain seq x y z
N MET A 1 -22.78 13.67 -8.22
CA MET A 1 -21.98 14.89 -7.94
C MET A 1 -22.54 15.52 -6.66
N GLY A 2 -21.85 15.81 -5.58
CA GLY A 2 -20.45 15.64 -5.16
C GLY A 2 -20.44 15.71 -3.62
N GLY A 3 -19.65 14.88 -2.97
CA GLY A 3 -19.54 14.83 -1.51
C GLY A 3 -18.88 16.09 -0.96
N LYS A 4 -19.52 16.74 0.01
CA LYS A 4 -18.93 17.85 0.77
C LYS A 4 -17.97 17.29 1.82
N SER A 5 -16.72 17.76 1.75
CA SER A 5 -15.66 17.53 2.71
C SER A 5 -15.94 18.23 4.04
N ILE A 6 -16.13 17.45 5.10
CA ILE A 6 -15.98 17.92 6.48
C ILE A 6 -14.53 17.58 6.86
N PHE A 7 -13.72 18.59 7.17
CA PHE A 7 -12.67 18.59 8.20
C PHE A 7 -11.82 19.86 8.03
N LYS A 8 -12.22 20.91 8.76
CA LYS A 8 -11.41 22.11 8.99
C LYS A 8 -11.38 22.33 10.50
N ARG A 9 -10.16 22.34 11.04
CA ARG A 9 -9.69 22.80 12.38
C ARG A 9 -9.05 21.69 13.22
N TYR A 10 -7.73 21.53 13.04
CA TYR A 10 -6.77 21.45 14.14
C TYR A 10 -5.46 22.05 13.62
N LYS A 11 -5.35 23.38 13.74
CA LYS A 11 -4.11 24.15 13.53
C LYS A 11 -3.64 24.55 14.94
N ASN A 12 -2.36 24.33 15.23
CA ASN A 12 -1.60 24.88 16.36
C ASN A 12 -1.56 24.09 17.68
N PHE A 13 -0.99 22.88 17.67
CA PHE A 13 -0.40 22.31 18.91
C PHE A 13 0.94 21.57 18.72
N GLY A 14 1.38 21.32 17.48
CA GLY A 14 2.60 20.52 17.20
C GLY A 14 3.90 21.31 17.00
N TYR A 15 3.88 22.64 17.04
CA TYR A 15 5.04 23.47 16.67
C TYR A 15 5.86 24.01 17.85
N PHE A 16 5.42 23.80 19.10
CA PHE A 16 6.12 24.36 20.27
C PHE A 16 7.06 23.37 20.98
N THR A 17 7.05 22.09 20.60
CA THR A 17 7.88 21.05 21.25
C THR A 17 9.00 20.51 20.35
N CYS A 18 9.09 20.95 19.09
CA CYS A 18 10.15 20.54 18.16
C CYS A 18 11.35 21.51 18.15
N GLY A 19 11.17 22.76 18.62
CA GLY A 19 12.23 23.77 18.64
C GLY A 19 13.30 23.59 19.72
N SER A 20 12.98 22.88 20.81
CA SER A 20 13.92 22.67 21.93
C SER A 20 14.80 21.43 21.76
N ILE A 21 14.42 20.47 20.91
CA ILE A 21 15.20 19.23 20.67
C ILE A 21 16.20 19.44 19.52
N ILE A 22 15.89 20.30 18.55
CA ILE A 22 16.78 20.61 17.41
C ILE A 22 17.94 21.53 17.82
N CYS A 23 17.76 22.40 18.83
CA CYS A 23 18.84 23.28 19.31
C CYS A 23 19.99 22.55 20.03
N LEU A 24 19.80 21.31 20.49
CA LEU A 24 20.87 20.52 21.10
C LEU A 24 21.65 19.65 20.09
N PHE A 25 21.15 19.51 18.85
CA PHE A 25 21.79 18.66 17.83
C PHE A 25 22.70 19.44 16.85
N LEU A 26 22.59 20.77 16.81
CA LEU A 26 23.27 21.61 15.80
C LEU A 26 24.44 22.47 16.33
N CYS A 27 24.76 22.45 17.63
CA CYS A 27 25.77 23.34 18.21
C CYS A 27 27.21 22.78 18.27
N SER A 28 27.49 21.63 17.67
CA SER A 28 28.83 21.00 17.73
C SER A 28 29.40 20.62 16.37
N CYS A 29 29.05 21.36 15.32
CA CYS A 29 29.72 21.26 14.02
C CYS A 29 30.70 22.41 13.86
N GLN A 30 31.98 22.21 14.21
CA GLN A 30 33.09 22.88 13.53
C GLN A 30 34.45 22.23 13.84
N HIS A 31 35.18 21.93 12.75
CA HIS A 31 36.57 21.42 12.62
C HIS A 31 36.71 19.89 12.80
N PHE A 32 37.49 19.12 12.03
CA PHE A 32 38.25 19.27 10.78
C PHE A 32 38.69 17.83 10.38
N SER A 33 39.15 17.65 9.15
CA SER A 33 39.43 16.41 8.40
C SER A 33 40.56 15.49 8.89
N VAL A 34 40.50 14.20 8.48
CA VAL A 34 41.55 13.36 7.84
C VAL A 34 41.63 11.90 8.38
N SER A 35 41.71 10.99 7.40
CA SER A 35 42.00 9.54 7.38
C SER A 35 42.74 8.90 8.57
N HIS A 36 42.38 7.65 8.93
CA HIS A 36 43.29 6.55 9.39
C HIS A 36 42.55 5.22 9.68
N PRO A 37 43.26 4.08 9.80
CA PRO A 37 42.89 2.73 9.34
C PRO A 37 41.99 1.96 10.36
N PRO A 38 41.59 0.68 10.13
CA PRO A 38 40.46 0.10 10.85
C PRO A 38 40.81 -0.05 12.34
N PRO A 39 39.94 0.33 13.30
CA PRO A 39 40.31 0.22 14.69
C PRO A 39 40.21 -1.24 15.12
N THR A 40 41.38 -1.85 15.22
CA THR A 40 41.68 -2.90 16.18
C THR A 40 41.75 -2.23 17.56
N SER A 41 41.25 -2.89 18.60
CA SER A 41 41.15 -2.44 20.00
C SER A 41 40.00 -1.47 20.33
N VAL A 42 39.27 -1.85 21.38
CA VAL A 42 38.06 -1.21 21.89
C VAL A 42 38.47 0.05 22.63
N ASP A 43 38.24 1.21 22.02
CA ASP A 43 38.46 2.51 22.65
C ASP A 43 37.27 2.80 23.58
N ILE A 44 37.53 2.80 24.89
CA ILE A 44 36.57 2.95 25.98
C ILE A 44 36.29 4.45 26.18
N LYS A 45 35.84 5.13 25.12
CA LYS A 45 35.43 6.54 25.18
C LYS A 45 33.99 6.66 24.73
N GLU A 46 33.11 7.00 25.68
CA GLU A 46 31.64 7.13 25.53
C GLU A 46 31.22 7.88 24.24
N ASN A 47 32.01 8.88 23.82
CA ASN A 47 31.78 9.65 22.59
C ASN A 47 31.79 8.81 21.30
N LYS A 48 32.71 7.85 21.18
CA LYS A 48 32.85 7.02 19.96
C LYS A 48 31.64 6.11 19.76
N TYR A 49 31.02 5.67 20.85
CA TYR A 49 29.79 4.85 20.81
C TYR A 49 28.58 5.67 20.37
N LEU A 50 28.46 6.90 20.89
CA LEU A 50 27.37 7.81 20.52
C LEU A 50 27.49 8.22 19.05
N GLU A 51 28.70 8.51 18.56
CA GLU A 51 28.98 8.78 17.15
C GLU A 51 28.60 7.59 16.26
N THR A 52 28.93 6.36 16.67
CA THR A 52 28.61 5.14 15.92
C THR A 52 27.10 4.88 15.86
N ILE A 53 26.38 5.06 16.97
CA ILE A 53 24.91 4.94 16.99
C ILE A 53 24.27 6.04 16.11
N GLN A 54 24.79 7.26 16.18
CA GLN A 54 24.34 8.38 15.37
C GLN A 54 24.54 8.07 13.87
N GLU A 55 25.71 7.60 13.47
CA GLU A 55 26.01 7.20 12.10
C GLU A 55 25.04 6.11 11.60
N PHE A 56 24.76 5.09 12.43
CA PHE A 56 23.78 4.06 12.08
C PHE A 56 22.35 4.62 11.93
N VAL A 57 21.95 5.58 12.77
CA VAL A 57 20.64 6.24 12.67
C VAL A 57 20.55 7.11 11.42
N GLU A 58 21.59 7.88 11.10
CA GLU A 58 21.69 8.70 9.89
C GLU A 58 21.61 7.84 8.62
N ASN A 59 22.30 6.69 8.63
CA ASN A 59 22.27 5.70 7.56
C ASN A 59 21.00 4.82 7.56
N LYS A 60 20.06 5.05 8.49
CA LYS A 60 18.83 4.26 8.67
C LYS A 60 19.06 2.76 8.93
N ASP A 61 20.26 2.38 9.37
CA ASP A 61 20.56 1.03 9.85
C ASP A 61 20.17 0.87 11.33
N PHE A 62 18.87 0.88 11.58
CA PHE A 62 18.31 0.79 12.92
C PHE A 62 18.62 -0.54 13.62
N LYS A 63 18.93 -1.61 12.86
CA LYS A 63 19.31 -2.91 13.42
C LYS A 63 20.72 -2.87 13.99
N SER A 64 21.66 -2.21 13.31
CA SER A 64 23.01 -2.03 13.82
C SER A 64 23.04 -0.99 14.95
N ALA A 65 22.27 0.10 14.85
CA ALA A 65 22.07 1.04 15.96
C ALA A 65 21.53 0.34 17.23
N SER A 66 20.55 -0.56 17.08
CA SER A 66 19.95 -1.29 18.20
C SER A 66 20.95 -2.25 18.85
N ARG A 67 21.75 -2.97 18.04
CA ARG A 67 22.80 -3.87 18.53
C ARG A 67 23.87 -3.10 19.32
N GLU A 68 24.29 -1.96 18.80
CA GLU A 68 25.31 -1.14 19.44
C GLU A 68 24.80 -0.50 20.75
N ASN A 69 23.55 -0.04 20.75
CA ASN A 69 22.92 0.47 21.96
C ASN A 69 22.71 -0.63 23.03
N GLN A 70 22.42 -1.88 22.64
CA GLN A 70 22.38 -3.00 23.57
C GLN A 70 23.76 -3.36 24.13
N ARG A 71 24.82 -3.27 23.29
CA ARG A 71 26.20 -3.46 23.73
C ARG A 71 26.59 -2.44 24.80
N LEU A 72 26.23 -1.17 24.61
CA LEU A 72 26.45 -0.11 25.60
C LEU A 72 25.68 -0.38 26.90
N LEU A 73 24.41 -0.79 26.83
CA LEU A 73 23.62 -1.12 28.02
C LEU A 73 24.24 -2.26 28.85
N ARG A 74 24.80 -3.29 28.19
CA ARG A 74 25.51 -4.38 28.88
C ARG A 74 26.78 -3.89 29.55
N TYR A 75 27.60 -3.14 28.80
CA TYR A 75 28.84 -2.56 29.32
C TYR A 75 28.59 -1.66 30.55
N LEU A 76 27.58 -0.80 30.50
CA LEU A 76 27.19 0.06 31.61
C LEU A 76 26.60 -0.72 32.80
N SER A 77 26.04 -1.91 32.57
CA SER A 77 25.54 -2.78 33.66
C SER A 77 26.62 -3.63 34.33
N GLU A 78 27.66 -4.02 33.58
CA GLU A 78 28.75 -4.87 34.07
C GLU A 78 29.82 -4.08 34.84
N ASN A 79 29.99 -2.79 34.54
CA ASN A 79 31.02 -1.92 35.14
C ASN A 79 30.44 -0.90 36.14
N ALA A 80 29.30 -1.23 36.73
CA ALA A 80 28.47 -0.29 37.47
C ALA A 80 28.85 -0.22 38.97
N ASP A 81 29.97 0.43 39.31
CA ASP A 81 30.13 1.01 40.65
C ASP A 81 29.23 2.26 40.72
N MET A 82 27.95 2.02 41.05
CA MET A 82 26.84 2.95 40.91
C MET A 82 26.82 4.03 42.01
N THR A 83 27.74 4.99 41.96
CA THR A 83 27.67 6.21 42.78
C THR A 83 27.76 7.51 41.99
N GLU A 84 28.18 7.47 40.72
CA GLU A 84 28.24 8.68 39.87
C GLU A 84 26.94 8.94 39.11
N MET A 85 26.39 10.16 39.27
CA MET A 85 25.18 10.64 38.60
C MET A 85 25.26 10.56 37.06
N VAL A 86 26.48 10.58 36.50
CA VAL A 86 26.75 10.51 35.06
C VAL A 86 26.37 9.13 34.49
N SER A 87 26.73 8.03 35.17
CA SER A 87 26.45 6.66 34.71
C SER A 87 24.94 6.36 34.69
N LEU A 88 24.20 6.86 35.68
CA LEU A 88 22.73 6.75 35.74
C LEU A 88 22.03 7.46 34.57
N ASN A 89 22.51 8.65 34.18
CA ASN A 89 21.96 9.38 33.04
C ASN A 89 22.26 8.65 31.71
N SER A 90 23.46 8.10 31.55
CA SER A 90 23.83 7.34 30.35
C SER A 90 23.00 6.06 30.21
N ILE A 91 22.71 5.35 31.30
CA ILE A 91 21.79 4.20 31.30
C ILE A 91 20.37 4.61 30.88
N LYS A 92 19.86 5.73 31.41
CA LYS A 92 18.50 6.22 31.07
C LYS A 92 18.40 6.63 29.60
N SER A 93 19.42 7.30 29.07
CA SER A 93 19.50 7.67 27.65
C SER A 93 19.55 6.45 26.76
N ALA A 94 20.43 5.48 27.03
CA ALA A 94 20.53 4.26 26.26
C ALA A 94 19.24 3.41 26.29
N ARG A 95 18.52 3.37 27.42
CA ARG A 95 17.19 2.75 27.50
C ARG A 95 16.17 3.47 26.61
N THR A 96 16.17 4.80 26.61
CA THR A 96 15.29 5.61 25.76
C THR A 96 15.56 5.36 24.28
N THR A 97 16.83 5.39 23.87
CA THR A 97 17.26 5.06 22.51
C THR A 97 16.84 3.65 22.11
N SER A 98 16.96 2.66 23.02
CA SER A 98 16.51 1.28 22.77
C SER A 98 15.02 1.21 22.44
N HIS A 99 14.18 1.90 23.23
CA HIS A 99 12.73 1.95 23.00
C HIS A 99 12.39 2.64 21.68
N LEU A 100 13.08 3.73 21.35
CA LEU A 100 12.88 4.45 20.08
C LEU A 100 13.26 3.59 18.89
N LEU A 101 14.44 2.95 18.92
CA LEU A 101 14.89 2.06 17.84
C LEU A 101 13.95 0.88 17.63
N THR A 102 13.44 0.29 18.72
CA THR A 102 12.46 -0.80 18.64
C THR A 102 11.18 -0.36 17.93
N ARG A 103 10.64 0.82 18.26
CA ARG A 103 9.45 1.37 17.60
C ARG A 103 9.71 1.65 16.13
N ILE A 104 10.83 2.30 15.80
CA ILE A 104 11.21 2.61 14.41
C ILE A 104 11.32 1.33 13.58
N MET A 105 11.94 0.28 14.12
CA MET A 105 12.05 -1.01 13.43
C MET A 105 10.68 -1.69 13.21
N ALA A 106 9.78 -1.62 14.20
CA ALA A 106 8.42 -2.13 14.06
C ALA A 106 7.63 -1.36 12.98
N ASP A 107 7.73 -0.04 12.98
CA ASP A 107 7.07 0.82 11.98
C ASP A 107 7.63 0.60 10.57
N ALA A 108 8.95 0.40 10.44
CA ALA A 108 9.58 0.06 9.17
C ALA A 108 9.07 -1.29 8.62
N LYS A 109 8.94 -2.30 9.48
CA LYS A 109 8.37 -3.61 9.11
C LYS A 109 6.90 -3.48 8.70
N ASN A 110 6.12 -2.70 9.43
CA ASN A 110 4.71 -2.44 9.12
C ASN A 110 4.57 -1.73 7.77
N LYS A 111 5.39 -0.70 7.51
CA LYS A 111 5.44 0.00 6.23
C LYS A 111 5.78 -0.93 5.07
N GLN A 112 6.76 -1.82 5.23
CA GLN A 112 7.12 -2.79 4.20
C GLN A 112 5.97 -3.76 3.90
N THR A 113 5.31 -4.26 4.95
CA THR A 113 4.16 -5.17 4.83
C THR A 113 3.00 -4.47 4.12
N LEU A 114 2.70 -3.22 4.50
CA LEU A 114 1.65 -2.43 3.88
C LEU A 114 1.96 -2.15 2.41
N SER A 115 3.21 -1.81 2.08
CA SER A 115 3.64 -1.58 0.70
C SER A 115 3.48 -2.83 -0.17
N ALA A 116 3.83 -4.01 0.35
CA ALA A 116 3.65 -5.27 -0.36
C ALA A 116 2.16 -5.59 -0.60
N LYS A 117 1.31 -5.32 0.40
CA LYS A 117 -0.14 -5.48 0.28
C LYS A 117 -0.73 -4.54 -0.76
N ILE A 118 -0.39 -3.25 -0.72
CA ILE A 118 -0.83 -2.26 -1.72
C ILE A 118 -0.43 -2.73 -3.14
N GLN A 119 0.82 -3.16 -3.34
CA GLN A 119 1.27 -3.64 -4.64
C GLN A 119 0.52 -4.89 -5.12
N SER A 120 0.17 -5.81 -4.20
CA SER A 120 -0.65 -6.98 -4.51
C SER A 120 -2.06 -6.56 -4.92
N ASP A 121 -2.69 -5.68 -4.15
CA ASP A 121 -4.05 -5.20 -4.39
C ASP A 121 -4.13 -4.42 -5.72
N GLU A 122 -3.13 -3.60 -6.04
CA GLU A 122 -3.01 -2.93 -7.34
C GLU A 122 -2.94 -3.92 -8.52
N LYS A 123 -2.22 -5.04 -8.38
CA LYS A 123 -2.19 -6.09 -9.40
C LYS A 123 -3.55 -6.77 -9.56
N GLN A 124 -4.25 -7.02 -8.46
CA GLN A 124 -5.60 -7.60 -8.51
C GLN A 124 -6.59 -6.64 -9.19
N ILE A 125 -6.56 -5.36 -8.87
CA ILE A 125 -7.40 -4.34 -9.53
C ILE A 125 -7.16 -4.32 -11.04
N LYS A 126 -5.89 -4.37 -11.48
CA LYS A 126 -5.56 -4.42 -12.91
C LYS A 126 -6.14 -5.66 -13.59
N SER A 127 -6.04 -6.82 -12.96
CA SER A 127 -6.61 -8.08 -13.47
C SER A 127 -8.14 -8.02 -13.57
N LEU A 128 -8.80 -7.51 -12.53
CA LEU A 128 -10.25 -7.33 -12.53
C LEU A 128 -10.73 -6.36 -13.62
N ASN A 129 -10.00 -5.27 -13.87
CA ASN A 129 -10.32 -4.35 -14.95
C ASN A 129 -10.25 -5.02 -16.33
N LEU A 130 -9.23 -5.86 -16.57
CA LEU A 130 -9.14 -6.64 -17.81
C LEU A 130 -10.33 -7.60 -17.97
N MET A 131 -10.75 -8.28 -16.88
CA MET A 131 -11.93 -9.14 -16.92
C MET A 131 -13.22 -8.36 -17.20
N ILE A 132 -13.37 -7.17 -16.62
CA ILE A 132 -14.52 -6.28 -16.89
C ILE A 132 -14.60 -5.93 -18.37
N ASP A 133 -13.47 -5.64 -19.02
CA ASP A 133 -13.46 -5.30 -20.43
C ASP A 133 -13.83 -6.50 -21.32
N VAL A 134 -13.37 -7.71 -20.99
CA VAL A 134 -13.78 -8.95 -21.65
C VAL A 134 -15.29 -9.21 -21.48
N LEU A 135 -15.82 -8.99 -20.26
CA LEU A 135 -17.25 -9.14 -19.99
C LEU A 135 -18.07 -8.14 -20.82
N LYS A 136 -17.67 -6.87 -20.88
CA LYS A 136 -18.35 -5.86 -21.72
C LYS A 136 -18.40 -6.27 -23.19
N GLN A 137 -17.30 -6.78 -23.75
CA GLN A 137 -17.26 -7.26 -25.12
C GLN A 137 -18.20 -8.45 -25.32
N THR A 138 -18.21 -9.39 -24.37
CA THR A 138 -19.08 -10.57 -24.40
C THR A 138 -20.56 -10.17 -24.34
N THR A 139 -20.93 -9.26 -23.44
CA THR A 139 -22.29 -8.73 -23.34
C THR A 139 -22.71 -8.01 -24.62
N ALA A 140 -21.83 -7.21 -25.23
CA ALA A 140 -22.12 -6.56 -26.50
C ALA A 140 -22.35 -7.58 -27.63
N ALA A 141 -21.57 -8.67 -27.67
CA ALA A 141 -21.78 -9.74 -28.64
C ALA A 141 -23.10 -10.50 -28.40
N GLN A 142 -23.45 -10.78 -27.15
CA GLN A 142 -24.73 -11.38 -26.78
C GLN A 142 -25.91 -10.49 -27.16
N GLN A 143 -25.80 -9.17 -26.95
CA GLN A 143 -26.84 -8.22 -27.34
C GLN A 143 -27.09 -8.24 -28.85
N LYS A 144 -26.03 -8.32 -29.68
CA LYS A 144 -26.17 -8.47 -31.13
C LYS A 144 -26.92 -9.75 -31.51
N LYS A 145 -26.65 -10.86 -30.82
CA LYS A 145 -27.35 -12.14 -31.04
C LYS A 145 -28.83 -12.04 -30.68
N ILE A 146 -29.19 -11.37 -29.58
CA ILE A 146 -30.59 -11.14 -29.19
C ILE A 146 -31.32 -10.31 -30.25
N VAL A 147 -30.70 -9.24 -30.75
CA VAL A 147 -31.30 -8.42 -31.82
C VAL A 147 -31.52 -9.24 -33.09
N ALA A 148 -30.56 -10.07 -33.48
CA ALA A 148 -30.70 -10.96 -34.63
C ALA A 148 -31.83 -11.99 -34.43
N MET A 149 -31.93 -12.58 -33.23
CA MET A 149 -33.00 -13.52 -32.87
C MET A 149 -34.37 -12.85 -32.98
N ASN A 150 -34.53 -11.63 -32.47
CA ASN A 150 -35.80 -10.90 -32.56
C ASN A 150 -36.21 -10.64 -34.02
N ARG A 151 -35.26 -10.33 -34.90
CA ARG A 151 -35.54 -10.19 -36.35
C ARG A 151 -36.01 -11.49 -36.98
N LEU A 152 -35.42 -12.62 -36.59
CA LEU A 152 -35.85 -13.93 -37.08
C LEU A 152 -37.25 -14.28 -36.58
N LEU A 153 -37.59 -13.97 -35.32
CA LEU A 153 -38.92 -14.18 -34.78
C LEU A 153 -39.98 -13.37 -35.54
N GLU A 154 -39.72 -12.10 -35.84
CA GLU A 154 -40.65 -11.30 -36.67
C GLU A 154 -40.81 -11.87 -38.08
N ARG A 155 -39.72 -12.37 -38.69
CA ARG A 155 -39.80 -13.04 -40.00
C ARG A 155 -40.63 -14.31 -39.95
N ILE A 156 -40.52 -15.10 -38.88
CA ILE A 156 -41.33 -16.31 -38.69
C ILE A 156 -42.81 -15.95 -38.63
N LYS A 157 -43.21 -14.93 -37.87
CA LYS A 157 -44.60 -14.47 -37.81
C LYS A 157 -45.16 -14.08 -39.18
N ILE A 158 -44.37 -13.37 -39.98
CA ILE A 158 -44.78 -13.00 -41.35
C ILE A 158 -44.98 -14.25 -42.20
N LEU A 159 -44.03 -15.18 -42.18
CA LEU A 159 -44.13 -16.43 -42.94
C LEU A 159 -45.30 -17.32 -42.47
N GLU A 160 -45.62 -17.32 -41.17
CA GLU A 160 -46.80 -18.00 -40.64
C GLU A 160 -48.09 -17.40 -41.20
N SER A 161 -48.21 -16.07 -41.24
CA SER A 161 -49.37 -15.39 -41.84
C SER A 161 -49.50 -15.64 -43.35
N GLU A 162 -48.39 -15.64 -44.10
CA GLU A 162 -48.39 -15.97 -45.53
C GLU A 162 -48.82 -17.42 -45.77
N LYS A 163 -48.36 -18.35 -44.93
CA LYS A 163 -48.77 -19.75 -45.00
C LYS A 163 -50.28 -19.91 -44.77
N GLU A 164 -50.84 -19.22 -43.78
CA GLU A 164 -52.29 -19.26 -43.52
C GLU A 164 -53.09 -18.71 -44.70
N LEU A 165 -52.65 -17.59 -45.30
CA LEU A 165 -53.28 -17.00 -46.47
C LEU A 165 -53.25 -17.95 -47.67
N LEU A 166 -52.09 -18.55 -47.96
CA LEU A 166 -51.94 -19.52 -49.04
C LEU A 166 -52.83 -20.75 -48.81
N GLN A 167 -52.94 -21.23 -47.58
CA GLN A 167 -53.82 -22.34 -47.23
C GLN A 167 -55.29 -21.99 -47.52
N GLN A 168 -55.75 -20.79 -47.12
CA GLN A 168 -57.11 -20.34 -47.42
C GLN A 168 -57.38 -20.22 -48.93
N GLN A 169 -56.39 -19.74 -49.70
CA GLN A 169 -56.51 -19.67 -51.17
C GLN A 169 -56.61 -21.06 -51.80
N MET A 170 -55.82 -22.02 -51.33
CA MET A 170 -55.89 -23.41 -51.79
C MET A 170 -57.24 -24.05 -51.49
N ASP A 171 -57.79 -23.82 -50.30
CA ASP A 171 -59.09 -24.40 -49.91
C ASP A 171 -60.23 -23.82 -50.75
N ARG A 172 -60.23 -22.51 -51.03
CA ARG A 172 -61.18 -21.88 -51.97
C ARG A 172 -61.08 -22.42 -53.39
N LEU A 173 -59.86 -22.64 -53.89
CA LEU A 173 -59.66 -23.20 -55.23
C LEU A 173 -60.24 -24.61 -55.33
N LYS A 174 -60.08 -25.44 -54.29
CA LYS A 174 -60.70 -26.78 -54.25
C LYS A 174 -62.22 -26.72 -54.26
N GLU A 175 -62.84 -25.78 -53.54
CA GLU A 175 -64.30 -25.61 -53.55
C GLU A 175 -64.84 -25.23 -54.93
N ILE A 176 -64.13 -24.36 -55.66
CA ILE A 176 -64.48 -24.00 -57.04
C ILE A 176 -64.40 -25.23 -57.96
N ASP A 177 -63.34 -26.02 -57.84
CA ASP A 177 -63.14 -27.23 -58.67
C ASP A 177 -64.22 -28.30 -58.39
N LEU A 178 -64.68 -28.41 -57.14
CA LEU A 178 -65.72 -29.35 -56.72
C LEU A 178 -67.15 -28.92 -57.10
N THR A 179 -67.39 -27.65 -57.43
CA THR A 179 -68.72 -27.12 -57.78
C THR A 179 -68.99 -27.04 -59.28
N GLN A 180 -67.98 -27.32 -60.12
CA GLN A 180 -68.09 -27.33 -61.59
C GLN A 180 -68.30 -28.74 -62.20
N ASN A 181 -68.40 -29.78 -61.37
CA ASN A 181 -68.88 -31.11 -61.75
C ASN A 181 -70.33 -31.31 -61.27
#